data_AF-A0A485LVA3-F1
#
_entry.id   AF-A0A485LVA3-F1
#
_cell.length_a   1.000
_cell.length_b   1.000
_cell.length_c   1.000
_cell.angle_alpha   90.00
_cell.angle_beta   90.00
_cell.angle_gamma   90.00
#
_symmetry.space_group_name_H-M   'P 1'
#
loop_
_entity.id
_entity.type
_entity.pdbx_description
1 polymer ?
#
loop_
_entity_poly.entity_id
_entity_poly.type
_entity_poly.pdbx_seq_one_letter_code
_entity_poly.pdbx_strand_id
1 'polypeptide(L)' 'MWTVVYIAPNQKEAEKLEKTLTTEGFLVKLRTIGLPQANNSCSIEILVPESEVDEALEIINTI' A
#
# COMPACT_ATOMS: atom_id res chain seq x y z
N MET A 1 -0.65 4.16 15.57
CA MET A 1 -0.58 5.18 14.50
C MET A 1 -0.58 4.46 13.15
N TRP A 2 -0.96 5.10 12.03
CA TRP A 2 -0.87 4.50 10.69
C TRP A 2 0.36 5.07 9.97
N THR A 3 1.20 4.19 9.42
CA THR A 3 2.44 4.56 8.72
C THR A 3 2.36 4.15 7.26
N VAL A 4 2.86 5.01 6.38
CA VAL A 4 3.02 4.71 4.96
C VAL A 4 4.25 3.83 4.78
N VAL A 5 4.06 2.61 4.25
CA VAL A 5 5.15 1.65 3.98
C VAL A 5 5.52 1.59 2.51
N TYR A 6 4.59 1.96 1.61
CA TYR A 6 4.83 1.92 0.17
C TYR A 6 3.93 2.93 -0.55
N ILE A 7 4.38 3.42 -1.71
CA ILE A 7 3.60 4.30 -2.57
C ILE A 7 3.54 3.66 -3.95
N ALA A 8 2.38 3.10 -4.28
CA ALA A 8 2.15 2.47 -5.56
C ALA A 8 1.87 3.53 -6.64
N PRO A 9 2.40 3.36 -7.86
CA PRO A 9 2.18 4.31 -8.96
C PRO A 9 0.79 4.20 -9.61
N ASN A 10 0.09 3.09 -9.40
CA ASN A 10 -1.24 2.81 -9.98
C ASN A 10 -2.10 2.00 -9.01
N GLN A 11 -3.43 2.10 -9.14
CA GLN A 11 -4.42 1.41 -8.28
C GLN A 11 -4.23 -0.10 -8.30
N LYS A 12 -3.94 -0.66 -9.46
CA LYS A 12 -3.77 -2.10 -9.64
C LYS A 12 -2.62 -2.68 -8.79
N GLU A 13 -1.50 -1.96 -8.70
CA GLU A 13 -0.36 -2.38 -7.88
C GLU A 13 -0.68 -2.23 -6.39
N ALA A 14 -1.38 -1.16 -6.01
CA ALA A 14 -1.83 -0.94 -4.64
C ALA A 14 -2.77 -2.04 -4.14
N GLU A 15 -3.76 -2.42 -4.96
CA GLU A 15 -4.69 -3.51 -4.65
C GLU A 15 -3.98 -4.87 -4.57
N LYS A 16 -2.98 -5.12 -5.42
CA LYS A 16 -2.18 -6.35 -5.36
C LYS A 16 -1.45 -6.45 -4.02
N LEU A 17 -0.74 -5.39 -3.62
CA LEU A 17 -0.03 -5.34 -2.36
C LEU A 17 -0.98 -5.43 -1.16
N GLU A 18 -2.09 -4.70 -1.19
CA GLU A 18 -3.11 -4.77 -0.14
C GLU A 18 -3.64 -6.18 0.02
N LYS A 19 -3.98 -6.87 -1.08
CA LYS A 19 -4.46 -8.23 -1.03
C LYS A 19 -3.42 -9.21 -0.50
N THR A 20 -2.15 -9.07 -0.87
CA THR A 20 -1.06 -9.90 -0.35
C THR A 20 -0.91 -9.70 1.16
N LEU A 21 -0.79 -8.45 1.61
CA LEU A 21 -0.63 -8.13 3.03
C LEU A 21 -1.87 -8.54 3.86
N THR A 22 -3.08 -8.28 3.36
CA THR A 22 -4.33 -8.73 3.99
C THR A 22 -4.42 -10.26 4.06
N THR A 23 -3.87 -10.98 3.08
CA THR A 23 -3.83 -12.47 3.08
C THR A 23 -2.92 -13.01 4.17
N GLU A 24 -1.78 -12.35 4.41
CA GLU A 24 -0.84 -12.69 5.48
C GLU A 24 -1.37 -12.30 6.89
N GLY A 25 -2.47 -11.54 6.95
CA GLY A 25 -3.14 -11.16 8.20
C GLY A 25 -2.89 -9.71 8.63
N PHE A 26 -2.23 -8.90 7.81
CA PHE A 26 -1.96 -7.49 8.12
C PHE A 26 -3.19 -6.60 7.87
N LEU A 27 -3.32 -5.55 8.68
CA LEU A 27 -4.27 -4.47 8.45
C LEU A 27 -3.68 -3.46 7.46
N VAL A 28 -4.31 -3.32 6.29
CA VAL A 28 -3.84 -2.40 5.26
C VAL A 28 -4.89 -1.33 4.99
N LYS A 29 -4.44 -0.10 4.76
CA LYS A 29 -5.28 1.01 4.35
C LYS A 29 -4.68 1.66 3.11
N LEU A 30 -5.48 1.73 2.05
CA LEU A 30 -5.12 2.43 0.84
C LEU A 30 -5.57 3.88 0.92
N ARG A 31 -4.67 4.81 0.57
CA ARG A 31 -4.97 6.23 0.44
C ARG A 31 -4.51 6.72 -0.92
N THR A 32 -5.46 7.07 -1.77
CA THR A 32 -5.16 7.68 -3.06
C THR A 32 -4.68 9.12 -2.86
N ILE A 33 -3.58 9.47 -3.52
CA ILE A 33 -3.02 10.82 -3.53
C ILE A 33 -2.96 11.33 -4.98
N GLY A 34 -3.63 12.46 -5.22
CA GLY A 34 -3.65 13.12 -6.53
C GLY A 34 -5.04 13.23 -7.15
N LEU A 35 -5.23 14.28 -7.95
CA LEU A 35 -6.39 14.43 -8.81
C LEU A 35 -6.21 13.55 -10.05
N PRO A 36 -7.25 12.88 -10.55
CA PRO A 36 -7.17 12.11 -11.79
C PRO A 36 -7.01 13.06 -12.98
N GLN A 37 -5.81 13.59 -13.20
CA GLN A 37 -5.51 14.39 -14.37
C GLN A 37 -5.12 13.46 -15.53
N ALA A 38 -6.07 13.26 -16.44
CA ALA A 38 -5.99 12.90 -17.87
C ALA A 38 -5.08 11.74 -18.34
N ASN A 39 -4.20 11.18 -17.50
CA ASN A 39 -3.19 10.19 -17.88
C ASN A 39 -3.04 9.06 -16.84
N ASN A 40 -4.11 8.79 -16.10
CA ASN A 40 -4.36 7.54 -15.34
C ASN A 40 -3.39 7.15 -14.22
N SER A 41 -2.46 8.01 -13.82
CA SER A 41 -1.50 7.75 -12.74
C SER A 41 -1.90 8.46 -11.43
N CYS A 42 -2.92 7.95 -10.75
CA CYS A 42 -3.12 8.29 -9.33
C CYS A 42 -2.15 7.41 -8.52
N SER A 43 -1.27 8.05 -7.75
CA SER A 43 -0.44 7.34 -6.79
C SER A 43 -1.27 6.96 -5.57
N ILE A 44 -0.98 5.82 -4.95
CA ILE A 44 -1.70 5.31 -3.79
C ILE A 44 -0.70 4.96 -2.71
N GLU A 45 -0.85 5.61 -1.57
CA GLU A 45 -0.13 5.27 -0.36
C GLU A 45 -0.76 4.02 0.26
N ILE A 46 0.11 3.08 0.62
CA ILE A 46 -0.24 1.85 1.33
C ILE A 46 0.19 2.05 2.77
N LEU A 47 -0.78 2.01 3.68
CA LEU A 47 -0.57 2.24 5.09
C LEU A 47 -0.83 0.98 5.91
N VAL A 48 -0.02 0.76 6.94
CA VAL A 48 -0.18 -0.31 7.93
C VAL A 48 -0.08 0.27 9.35
N PRO A 49 -0.56 -0.44 10.40
CA PRO A 49 -0.32 -0.06 11.78
C PRO A 49 1.18 0.03 12.05
N GLU A 50 1.60 1.03 12.83
CA GLU A 50 2.99 1.22 13.23
C GLU A 50 3.65 -0.04 13.82
N SER A 51 2.88 -0.87 14.53
CA SER A 51 3.36 -2.12 15.13
C SER A 51 3.78 -3.17 14.10
N GLU A 52 3.24 -3.10 12.88
CA GLU A 52 3.38 -4.12 11.83
C GLU A 52 4.28 -3.63 10.68
N VAL A 53 4.86 -2.42 10.80
CA VAL A 53 5.61 -1.77 9.71
C VAL A 53 6.81 -2.61 9.26
N ASP A 54 7.54 -3.16 10.23
CA ASP A 54 8.76 -3.94 9.98
C ASP A 54 8.41 -5.23 9.21
N GLU A 55 7.46 -6.00 9.72
CA GLU A 55 6.98 -7.24 9.11
C GLU A 55 6.36 -6.99 7.72
N ALA A 56 5.53 -5.95 7.58
CA ALA A 56 4.96 -5.59 6.29
C ALA A 56 6.04 -5.21 5.27
N LEU A 57 7.10 -4.49 5.68
CA LEU A 57 8.22 -4.17 4.80
C LEU A 57 8.99 -5.42 4.37
N GLU A 58 9.18 -6.41 5.25
CA GLU A 58 9.80 -7.69 4.87
C GLU A 58 9.00 -8.40 3.78
N ILE A 59 7.66 -8.45 3.93
CA ILE A 59 6.78 -9.03 2.92
C ILE A 59 6.88 -8.25 1.59
N ILE A 60 6.88 -6.92 1.64
CA ILE A 60 6.97 -6.07 0.45
C ILE A 60 8.30 -6.26 -0.30
N ASN A 61 9.40 -6.50 0.42
CA ASN A 61 10.72 -6.71 -0.20
C ASN A 61 10.88 -8.11 -0.82
N THR A 62 10.03 -9.09 -0.48
CA THR A 62 10.08 -10.43 -1.06
C THR A 62 9.19 -10.62 -2.29
N ILE A 63 8.38 -9.62 -2.67
CA ILE A 63 7.49 -9.65 -3.85
C ILE A 63 8.18 -9.08 -5.09
#